data_AF-A0A5D2VEE2-F1
#
_entry.id   AF-A0A5D2VEE2-F1
#
_cell.length_a   1.000
_cell.length_b   1.000
_cell.length_c   1.000
_cell.angle_alpha   90.00
_cell.angle_beta   90.00
_cell.angle_gamma   90.00
#
_symmetry.space_group_name_H-M   'P 1'
#
loop_
_entity.id
_entity.type
_entity.pdbx_description
1 polymer ?
#
loop_
_entity_poly.entity_id
_entity_poly.type
_entity_poly.pdbx_seq_one_letter_code
_entity_poly.pdbx_strand_id
1 'polypeptide(L)'
;MTNTKDNKVEEVKESEEISKAFAAVAGVRKEVDKLSERIAALEVAVNSGTKVTDEEFVVPAELLMRELLKLDGIGAEGEARLQRKAEVRRIQKYHETLDKLNTINSNPFSDKHKAVSVTTNWETFDS
;
A
#
# COMPACT_ATOMS: atom_id res chain seq x y z
N MET A 1 -26.85 7.63 -47.14
CA MET A 1 -27.25 6.52 -46.26
C MET A 1 -26.02 5.69 -45.92
N THR A 2 -25.11 6.25 -45.12
CA THR A 2 -23.85 5.59 -44.70
C THR A 2 -23.44 6.22 -43.37
N ASN A 3 -23.89 5.65 -42.26
CA ASN A 3 -23.41 6.04 -40.92
C ASN A 3 -23.56 4.91 -39.88
N THR A 4 -24.24 3.81 -40.21
CA THR A 4 -24.51 2.73 -39.26
C THR A 4 -23.34 1.75 -39.08
N LYS A 5 -22.44 1.64 -40.07
CA LYS A 5 -21.29 0.73 -39.96
C LYS A 5 -20.12 1.35 -39.19
N ASP A 6 -19.87 2.64 -39.38
CA ASP A 6 -18.77 3.35 -38.73
C ASP A 6 -19.05 3.53 -37.22
N ASN A 7 -20.27 3.94 -36.83
CA ASN A 7 -20.68 4.04 -35.43
C ASN A 7 -20.53 2.72 -34.65
N LYS A 8 -20.86 1.57 -35.27
CA LYS A 8 -20.76 0.26 -34.61
C LYS A 8 -19.31 -0.16 -34.38
N VAL A 9 -18.38 0.26 -35.25
CA VAL A 9 -16.95 -0.07 -35.11
C VAL A 9 -16.29 0.78 -34.02
N GLU A 10 -16.70 2.04 -33.87
CA GLU A 10 -16.22 2.93 -32.81
C GLU A 10 -16.70 2.48 -31.42
N GLU A 11 -17.98 2.14 -31.28
CA GLU A 11 -18.56 1.66 -30.01
C GLU A 11 -17.86 0.37 -29.50
N VAL A 12 -17.52 -0.55 -30.41
CA VAL A 12 -16.80 -1.78 -30.06
C VAL A 12 -15.38 -1.48 -29.59
N LYS A 13 -14.68 -0.56 -30.25
CA LYS A 13 -13.30 -0.16 -29.87
C LYS A 13 -13.27 0.52 -28.51
N GLU A 14 -14.18 1.44 -28.24
CA GLU A 14 -14.29 2.10 -26.92
C GLU A 14 -14.57 1.07 -25.82
N SER A 15 -15.48 0.12 -26.05
CA SER A 15 -15.77 -0.94 -25.08
C SER A 15 -14.56 -1.84 -24.80
N GLU A 16 -13.74 -2.11 -25.81
CA GLU A 16 -12.53 -2.92 -25.69
C GLU A 16 -11.42 -2.18 -24.93
N GLU A 17 -11.25 -0.88 -25.17
CA GLU A 17 -10.32 -0.03 -24.45
C GLU A 17 -10.67 0.10 -22.97
N ILE A 18 -11.96 0.29 -22.66
CA ILE A 18 -12.46 0.31 -21.28
C ILE A 18 -12.21 -1.04 -20.59
N SER A 19 -12.48 -2.15 -21.27
CA SER A 19 -12.22 -3.50 -20.75
C SER A 19 -10.73 -3.73 -20.46
N LYS A 20 -9.83 -3.28 -21.35
CA LYS A 20 -8.38 -3.34 -21.15
C LYS A 20 -7.93 -2.52 -19.94
N ALA A 21 -8.47 -1.32 -19.76
CA ALA A 21 -8.15 -0.48 -18.60
C ALA A 21 -8.56 -1.15 -17.29
N PHE A 22 -9.76 -1.75 -17.22
CA PHE A 22 -10.19 -2.52 -16.05
C PHE A 22 -9.29 -3.72 -15.78
N ALA A 23 -8.95 -4.51 -16.80
CA ALA A 23 -8.07 -5.65 -16.67
C ALA A 23 -6.66 -5.24 -16.17
N ALA A 24 -6.13 -4.12 -16.67
CA ALA A 24 -4.85 -3.59 -16.22
C ALA A 24 -4.88 -3.16 -14.76
N VAL A 25 -5.94 -2.45 -14.32
CA VAL A 25 -6.11 -2.07 -12.91
C VAL A 25 -6.26 -3.30 -12.02
N ALA A 26 -7.00 -4.32 -12.46
CA ALA A 26 -7.14 -5.58 -11.72
C ALA A 26 -5.80 -6.33 -11.59
N GLY A 27 -4.96 -6.28 -12.62
CA GLY A 27 -3.60 -6.82 -12.58
C GLY A 27 -2.74 -6.15 -11.52
N VAL A 28 -2.74 -4.81 -11.48
CA VAL A 28 -2.03 -4.05 -10.43
C VAL A 28 -2.59 -4.39 -9.05
N ARG A 29 -3.92 -4.41 -8.89
CA ARG A 29 -4.58 -4.75 -7.62
C ARG A 29 -4.10 -6.07 -7.05
N LYS A 30 -3.92 -7.10 -7.88
CA LYS A 30 -3.42 -8.42 -7.48
C LYS A 30 -1.99 -8.37 -6.94
N GLU A 31 -1.12 -7.56 -7.54
CA GLU A 31 0.24 -7.38 -7.03
C GLU A 31 0.25 -6.58 -5.72
N VAL A 32 -0.61 -5.55 -5.62
CA VAL A 32 -0.80 -4.78 -4.37
C VAL A 32 -1.34 -5.67 -3.25
N ASP A 33 -2.23 -6.63 -3.54
CA ASP A 33 -2.73 -7.59 -2.54
C ASP A 33 -1.58 -8.42 -1.93
N LYS A 34 -0.68 -8.96 -2.77
CA LYS A 34 0.51 -9.69 -2.28
C LYS A 34 1.44 -8.81 -1.45
N LEU A 35 1.64 -7.55 -1.87
CA LEU A 35 2.43 -6.61 -1.08
C LEU A 35 1.77 -6.31 0.27
N SER A 36 0.44 -6.20 0.31
CA SER A 36 -0.30 -5.97 1.54
C SER A 36 -0.15 -7.11 2.54
N GLU A 37 -0.11 -8.36 2.08
CA GLU A 37 0.15 -9.53 2.93
C GLU A 37 1.54 -9.48 3.55
N ARG A 38 2.56 -9.08 2.77
CA ARG A 38 3.93 -8.87 3.30
C ARG A 38 3.97 -7.77 4.35
N ILE A 39 3.28 -6.66 4.11
CA ILE A 39 3.22 -5.53 5.05
C ILE A 39 2.51 -5.93 6.34
N ALA A 40 1.43 -6.72 6.25
CA ALA A 40 0.75 -7.26 7.43
C ALA A 40 1.67 -8.18 8.25
N ALA A 41 2.48 -9.02 7.59
CA ALA A 41 3.47 -9.85 8.28
C ALA A 41 4.55 -8.99 8.98
N LEU A 42 5.01 -7.92 8.34
CA LEU A 42 5.94 -6.96 8.95
C LEU A 42 5.31 -6.26 10.16
N GLU A 43 4.06 -5.85 10.07
CA GLU A 43 3.32 -5.24 11.18
C GLU A 43 3.29 -6.15 12.40
N VAL A 44 2.98 -7.44 12.22
CA VAL A 44 3.00 -8.43 13.29
C VAL A 44 4.41 -8.63 13.88
N ALA A 45 5.43 -8.71 13.03
CA ALA A 45 6.82 -8.88 13.48
C ALA A 45 7.30 -7.67 14.30
N VAL A 46 7.11 -6.45 13.79
CA VAL A 46 7.52 -5.22 14.47
C VAL A 46 6.75 -5.03 15.78
N ASN A 47 5.42 -5.24 15.77
CA ASN A 47 4.59 -5.10 16.97
C ASN A 47 4.90 -6.15 18.05
N SER A 48 5.42 -7.32 17.67
CA SER A 48 5.91 -8.33 18.62
C SER A 48 7.31 -8.01 19.17
N GLY A 49 7.94 -6.91 18.72
CA GLY A 49 9.28 -6.49 19.13
C GLY A 49 10.41 -7.19 18.37
N THR A 50 10.09 -7.93 17.30
CA THR A 50 11.11 -8.56 16.45
C THR A 50 11.82 -7.48 15.66
N LYS A 51 13.16 -7.42 15.74
CA LYS A 51 13.97 -6.52 14.92
C LYS A 51 14.02 -7.05 13.49
N VAL A 52 13.51 -6.26 12.57
CA VAL A 52 13.49 -6.55 11.13
C VAL A 52 14.61 -5.75 10.44
N THR A 53 15.21 -6.29 9.38
CA THR A 53 16.24 -5.58 8.61
C THR A 53 15.62 -4.50 7.72
N ASP A 54 16.39 -3.47 7.39
CA ASP A 54 15.88 -2.31 6.64
C ASP A 54 15.44 -2.71 5.22
N GLU A 55 16.09 -3.70 4.61
CA GLU A 55 15.76 -4.21 3.28
C GLU A 55 14.32 -4.73 3.18
N GLU A 56 13.79 -5.32 4.26
CA GLU A 56 12.42 -5.82 4.29
C GLU A 56 11.38 -4.69 4.29
N PHE A 57 11.77 -3.45 4.58
CA PHE A 57 10.94 -2.26 4.37
C PHE A 57 11.23 -1.61 3.00
N VAL A 58 12.50 -1.50 2.61
CA VAL A 58 12.87 -0.83 1.34
C VAL A 58 12.28 -1.57 0.13
N VAL A 59 12.35 -2.90 0.09
CA VAL A 59 11.88 -3.68 -1.06
C VAL A 59 10.38 -3.52 -1.30
N PRO A 60 9.48 -3.69 -0.31
CA PRO A 60 8.06 -3.41 -0.51
C PRO A 60 7.75 -1.96 -0.89
N ALA A 61 8.47 -0.96 -0.34
CA ALA A 61 8.29 0.45 -0.73
C ALA A 61 8.56 0.65 -2.23
N GLU A 62 9.70 0.16 -2.71
CA GLU A 62 10.05 0.25 -4.13
C GLU A 62 9.04 -0.45 -5.03
N LEU A 63 8.55 -1.63 -4.63
CA LEU A 63 7.53 -2.36 -5.39
C LEU A 63 6.20 -1.60 -5.42
N LEU A 64 5.77 -1.01 -4.30
CA LEU A 64 4.58 -0.15 -4.27
C LEU A 64 4.73 1.06 -5.21
N MET A 65 5.90 1.69 -5.26
CA MET A 65 6.18 2.79 -6.18
C MET A 65 6.14 2.35 -7.64
N ARG A 66 6.61 1.14 -7.96
CA ARG A 66 6.48 0.57 -9.32
C ARG A 66 5.02 0.32 -9.69
N GLU A 67 4.19 -0.15 -8.77
CA GLU A 67 2.75 -0.32 -9.01
C GLU A 67 2.04 1.04 -9.23
N LEU A 68 2.44 2.11 -8.53
CA LEU A 68 1.95 3.47 -8.81
C LEU A 68 2.28 3.92 -10.24
N LEU A 69 3.53 3.75 -10.67
CA LEU A 69 3.94 4.10 -12.03
C LEU A 69 3.17 3.32 -13.10
N LYS A 70 2.83 2.04 -12.82
CA LYS A 70 1.95 1.26 -13.70
C LYS A 70 0.56 1.86 -13.77
N LEU A 71 -0.04 2.25 -12.63
CA LEU A 71 -1.35 2.91 -12.63
C LEU A 71 -1.32 4.23 -13.39
N ASP A 72 -0.26 5.02 -13.27
CA ASP A 72 -0.11 6.29 -14.00
C ASP A 72 -0.07 6.09 -15.52
N GLY A 73 0.46 4.95 -15.98
CA GLY A 73 0.48 4.56 -17.38
C GLY A 73 -0.86 4.04 -17.94
N ILE A 74 -1.86 3.76 -17.11
CA ILE A 74 -3.15 3.25 -17.58
C ILE A 74 -4.04 4.42 -18.00
N GLY A 75 -4.27 4.59 -19.31
CA GLY A 75 -5.34 5.44 -19.83
C GLY A 75 -6.70 4.87 -19.41
N ALA A 76 -7.45 5.61 -18.58
CA ALA A 76 -8.75 5.16 -18.08
C ALA A 76 -9.71 6.34 -17.91
N GLU A 77 -10.95 6.14 -18.32
CA GLU A 77 -12.06 7.08 -18.18
C GLU A 77 -13.22 6.45 -17.38
N GLY A 78 -14.23 7.26 -17.05
CA GLY A 78 -15.43 6.82 -16.33
C GLY A 78 -15.11 6.01 -15.07
N GLU A 79 -15.74 4.84 -14.96
CA GLU A 79 -15.60 3.92 -13.82
C GLU A 79 -14.19 3.32 -13.73
N ALA A 80 -13.51 3.03 -14.84
CA ALA A 80 -12.14 2.53 -14.83
C ALA A 80 -11.18 3.55 -14.18
N ARG A 81 -11.42 4.85 -14.40
CA ARG A 81 -10.67 5.93 -13.73
C ARG A 81 -10.93 5.94 -12.22
N LEU A 82 -12.14 5.65 -11.78
CA LEU A 82 -12.49 5.59 -10.35
C LEU A 82 -11.78 4.41 -9.67
N GLN A 83 -11.77 3.24 -10.29
CA GLN A 83 -11.04 2.08 -9.78
C GLN A 83 -9.53 2.33 -9.70
N ARG A 84 -8.95 2.93 -10.74
CA ARG A 84 -7.53 3.34 -10.75
C ARG A 84 -7.21 4.29 -9.59
N LYS A 85 -8.04 5.32 -9.37
CA LYS A 85 -7.87 6.26 -8.24
C LYS A 85 -8.01 5.59 -6.88
N ALA A 86 -8.93 4.63 -6.73
CA ALA A 86 -9.07 3.86 -5.50
C ALA A 86 -7.80 3.05 -5.22
N GLU A 87 -7.21 2.46 -6.25
CA GLU A 87 -5.98 1.68 -6.12
C GLU A 87 -4.77 2.54 -5.76
N VAL A 88 -4.62 3.74 -6.36
CA VAL A 88 -3.58 4.72 -5.97
C VAL A 88 -3.65 5.03 -4.48
N ARG A 89 -4.85 5.30 -3.95
CA ARG A 89 -5.02 5.58 -2.50
C ARG A 89 -4.67 4.37 -1.64
N ARG A 90 -4.97 3.16 -2.11
CA ARG A 90 -4.64 1.93 -1.39
C ARG A 90 -3.12 1.76 -1.27
N ILE A 91 -2.40 1.98 -2.36
CA ILE A 91 -0.93 1.94 -2.38
C ILE A 91 -0.34 3.00 -1.45
N GLN A 92 -0.82 4.25 -1.51
CA GLN A 92 -0.34 5.33 -0.64
C GLN A 92 -0.51 4.97 0.84
N LYS A 93 -1.67 4.42 1.23
CA LYS A 93 -1.91 3.97 2.60
C LYS A 93 -0.94 2.87 3.05
N TYR A 94 -0.63 1.92 2.17
CA TYR A 94 0.35 0.88 2.49
C TYR A 94 1.77 1.43 2.61
N HIS A 95 2.15 2.41 1.78
CA HIS A 95 3.43 3.10 1.92
C HIS A 95 3.55 3.84 3.26
N GLU A 96 2.53 4.61 3.64
CA GLU A 96 2.47 5.29 4.95
C GLU A 96 2.58 4.29 6.13
N THR A 97 1.93 3.12 5.99
CA THR A 97 2.02 2.06 7.01
C THR A 97 3.44 1.53 7.11
N LEU A 98 4.09 1.29 5.97
CA LEU A 98 5.47 0.82 5.91
C LEU A 98 6.45 1.81 6.54
N ASP A 99 6.32 3.10 6.24
CA ASP A 99 7.14 4.18 6.81
C ASP A 99 7.00 4.24 8.34
N LYS A 100 5.77 4.08 8.84
CA LYS A 100 5.50 4.01 10.27
C LYS A 100 6.17 2.79 10.90
N LEU A 101 6.04 1.61 10.30
CA LEU A 101 6.66 0.38 10.82
C LEU A 101 8.19 0.48 10.83
N ASN A 102 8.78 1.07 9.79
CA ASN A 102 10.23 1.29 9.74
C ASN A 102 10.70 2.24 10.87
N THR A 103 9.93 3.29 11.14
CA THR A 103 10.20 4.22 12.25
C THR A 103 10.17 3.51 13.60
N ILE A 104 9.14 2.71 13.86
CA ILE A 104 9.01 1.91 15.10
C ILE A 104 10.15 0.89 15.21
N ASN A 105 10.50 0.23 14.10
CA ASN A 105 11.57 -0.76 14.05
C ASN A 105 12.95 -0.13 14.30
N SER A 106 13.19 1.09 13.82
CA SER A 106 14.44 1.83 13.98
C SER A 106 14.60 2.45 15.35
N ASN A 107 13.50 2.94 15.94
CA ASN A 107 13.49 3.51 17.28
C ASN A 107 12.26 3.03 18.07
N PRO A 108 12.34 1.87 18.75
CA PRO A 108 11.19 1.30 19.46
C PRO A 108 10.76 2.11 20.69
N PHE A 109 11.47 3.19 21.04
CA PHE A 109 11.14 4.07 22.16
C PHE A 109 10.50 5.40 21.73
N SER A 110 10.47 5.75 20.44
CA SER A 110 9.92 7.05 20.00
C SER A 110 8.41 7.15 20.10
N ASP A 111 7.68 6.02 20.08
CA ASP A 111 6.21 5.98 20.15
C ASP A 111 5.66 5.57 21.53
N LYS A 112 6.53 5.39 22.53
CA LYS A 112 6.10 5.04 23.90
C LYS A 112 5.66 6.29 24.67
N HIS A 113 4.62 6.97 24.22
CA HIS A 113 3.77 7.80 25.10
C HIS A 113 2.92 6.92 26.04
N LYS A 114 3.57 5.97 26.72
CA LYS A 114 3.16 5.33 27.95
C LYS A 114 4.41 4.66 28.53
N ALA A 115 5.41 5.47 28.85
CA ALA A 115 6.46 5.06 29.75
C ALA A 115 5.77 4.64 31.06
N VAL A 116 5.66 3.33 31.29
CA VAL A 116 5.35 2.80 32.61
C VAL A 116 6.59 3.10 33.43
N SER A 117 6.54 4.20 34.19
CA SER A 117 7.52 4.51 35.21
C SER A 117 7.50 3.39 36.24
N VAL A 118 8.48 2.49 36.16
CA VAL A 118 8.76 1.54 37.24
C VAL A 118 9.43 2.34 38.35
N THR A 119 8.64 2.88 39.26
CA THR A 119 9.15 3.54 40.47
C THR A 119 9.52 2.44 41.46
N THR A 120 10.80 2.05 41.49
CA THR A 120 11.33 1.25 42.59
C THR A 120 11.52 2.15 43.81
N ASN A 121 10.60 2.07 44.76
CA ASN A 121 10.80 2.67 46.08
C ASN A 121 11.77 1.80 46.87
N TRP A 122 12.96 2.34 47.14
CA TRP A 122 13.89 1.76 48.10
C TRP A 122 13.42 2.15 49.50
N GLU A 123 12.94 1.19 50.28
CA GLU A 123 12.76 1.37 51.72
C GLU A 123 14.13 1.24 52.39
N THR A 124 14.64 2.35 52.92
CA THR A 124 15.84 2.33 53.78
C THR A 124 15.46 1.71 55.12
N PHE A 125 16.01 0.53 55.42
CA PHE A 125 15.98 -0.04 56.76
C PHE A 125 17.07 0.63 57.60
N ASP A 126 16.69 1.57 58.46
CA ASP A 126 17.52 1.99 59.58
C ASP A 126 17.35 0.97 60.72
N SER A 127 18.48 0.53 61.29
CA SER A 127 18.59 -0.45 62.38
C SER A 127 18.38 0.15 63.77
#